data_AF-M0R286-F1
#
_entry.id   AF-M0R286-F1
#
_cell.length_a   1.000
_cell.length_b   1.000
_cell.length_c   1.000
_cell.angle_alpha   90.00
_cell.angle_beta   90.00
_cell.angle_gamma   90.00
#
_symmetry.space_group_name_H-M   'P 1'
#
loop_
_entity.id
_entity.type
_entity.pdbx_description
1 polymer ?
#
loop_
_entity_poly.entity_id
_entity_poly.type
_entity_poly.pdbx_seq_one_letter_code
_entity_poly.pdbx_strand_id
1 'polypeptide(L)'
;MLDHEQVTPEDPGAQFLIRTGSVGRNRAEASLERAQNLNPMVDVKVDTEDIEKKPESFFTQFDAVCLTCCSRDVIVKVDQICHKNSIKFFTGDVFGYH
;
A
#
# COMPACT_ATOMS: atom_id res chain seq x y z
N MET A 1 -4.61 -1.50 -3.53
CA MET A 1 -3.61 -1.74 -2.47
C MET A 1 -2.40 -2.34 -3.13
N LEU A 2 -1.22 -1.75 -2.96
CA LEU A 2 0.03 -2.26 -3.50
C LEU A 2 0.96 -2.55 -2.33
N ASP A 3 1.42 -3.79 -2.22
CA ASP A 3 2.40 -4.21 -1.21
C ASP A 3 3.12 -5.46 -1.73
N HIS A 4 4.45 -5.46 -1.72
CA HIS A 4 5.26 -6.58 -2.19
C HIS A 4 5.69 -7.52 -1.06
N GLU A 5 5.49 -7.13 0.20
CA GLU A 5 5.93 -7.89 1.36
C GLU A 5 4.97 -9.04 1.70
N GLN A 6 5.53 -10.04 2.37
CA GLN A 6 4.77 -11.17 2.91
C GLN A 6 4.38 -10.90 4.36
N VAL A 7 3.25 -11.48 4.78
CA VAL A 7 2.79 -11.46 6.15
C VAL A 7 3.80 -12.16 7.04
N THR A 8 4.33 -11.42 8.00
CA THR A 8 5.17 -11.88 9.12
C THR A 8 4.29 -12.23 10.33
N PRO A 9 4.83 -12.95 11.34
CA PRO A 9 4.10 -13.26 12.56
C PRO A 9 3.66 -12.04 13.39
N GLU A 10 4.31 -10.89 13.19
CA GLU A 10 4.06 -9.65 13.92
C GLU A 10 2.92 -8.83 13.31
N ASP A 11 2.67 -8.99 12.00
CA ASP A 11 1.70 -8.21 11.25
C ASP A 11 0.26 -8.29 11.78
N PRO A 12 -0.28 -9.46 12.19
CA PRO A 12 -1.64 -9.52 12.73
C PRO A 12 -1.85 -8.65 13.98
N GLY A 13 -0.79 -8.28 14.70
CA GLY A 13 -0.85 -7.42 15.87
C GLY A 13 -1.04 -5.93 15.54
N ALA A 14 -0.51 -5.47 14.40
CA ALA A 14 -0.56 -4.06 13.99
C ALA A 14 -1.48 -3.80 12.78
N GLN A 15 -1.72 -4.82 11.94
CA GLN A 15 -2.47 -4.75 10.70
C GLN A 15 -3.77 -5.57 10.80
N PHE A 16 -4.80 -4.97 11.41
CA PHE A 16 -6.05 -5.66 11.77
C PHE A 16 -6.83 -6.28 10.58
N LEU A 17 -6.54 -5.87 9.34
CA LEU A 17 -7.16 -6.44 8.14
C LEU A 17 -6.57 -7.81 7.76
N ILE A 18 -5.35 -8.13 8.18
CA ILE A 18 -4.74 -9.43 7.93
C ILE A 18 -5.41 -10.49 8.81
N ARG A 19 -5.78 -11.62 8.21
CA ARG A 19 -6.33 -12.76 8.98
C ARG A 19 -5.22 -13.49 9.74
N THR A 20 -5.51 -13.89 10.97
CA THR A 20 -4.69 -14.82 11.75
C THR A 20 -4.48 -16.12 10.97
N GLY A 21 -3.22 -16.54 10.79
CA GLY A 21 -2.87 -17.71 9.98
C GLY A 21 -2.53 -17.40 8.52
N SER A 22 -2.47 -16.13 8.11
CA SER A 22 -2.05 -15.73 6.75
C SER A 22 -0.54 -15.57 6.57
N VAL A 23 0.26 -16.02 7.54
CA VAL A 23 1.74 -15.92 7.51
C VAL A 23 2.27 -16.58 6.24
N GLY A 24 3.16 -15.88 5.52
CA GLY A 24 3.71 -16.32 4.23
C GLY A 24 2.85 -16.00 3.00
N ARG A 25 1.63 -15.46 3.17
CA ARG A 25 0.87 -14.85 2.06
C ARG A 25 1.32 -13.41 1.84
N ASN A 26 1.12 -12.86 0.65
CA ASN A 26 1.29 -11.42 0.43
C ASN A 26 0.36 -10.58 1.33
N ARG A 27 0.87 -9.47 1.88
CA ARG A 27 0.12 -8.62 2.83
C ARG A 27 -1.12 -7.96 2.22
N ALA A 28 -1.02 -7.43 0.99
CA ALA A 28 -2.15 -6.81 0.30
C ALA A 28 -3.24 -7.85 0.02
N GLU A 29 -2.87 -9.04 -0.47
CA GLU A 29 -3.81 -10.13 -0.70
C GLU A 29 -4.48 -10.63 0.59
N ALA A 30 -3.70 -10.78 1.67
CA ALA A 30 -4.22 -11.22 2.96
C ALA A 30 -5.22 -10.22 3.56
N SER A 31 -5.14 -8.95 3.16
CA SER A 31 -6.01 -7.85 3.62
C SER A 31 -7.25 -7.65 2.74
N LEU A 32 -7.22 -8.12 1.48
CA LEU A 32 -8.23 -7.85 0.46
C LEU A 32 -9.67 -8.17 0.91
N GLU A 33 -9.90 -9.39 1.38
CA GLU A 33 -11.24 -9.85 1.72
C GLU A 33 -11.87 -8.99 2.84
N ARG A 34 -11.08 -8.66 3.87
CA ARG A 34 -11.56 -7.83 4.98
C ARG A 34 -11.74 -6.37 4.55
N ALA A 35 -10.86 -5.83 3.71
CA ALA A 35 -11.00 -4.49 3.15
C ALA A 35 -12.27 -4.36 2.30
N GLN A 36 -12.55 -5.35 1.44
CA GLN A 36 -13.74 -5.41 0.59
C GLN A 36 -15.04 -5.49 1.43
N ASN A 37 -15.02 -6.21 2.55
CA ASN A 37 -16.18 -6.35 3.43
C ASN A 37 -16.54 -5.07 4.19
N LEU A 38 -15.63 -4.09 4.32
CA LEU A 38 -15.95 -2.80 4.94
C LEU A 38 -16.94 -1.98 4.11
N ASN A 39 -16.85 -2.09 2.78
CA ASN A 39 -17.80 -1.45 1.88
C ASN A 39 -17.90 -2.26 0.57
N PRO A 40 -18.91 -3.16 0.44
CA PRO A 40 -19.10 -3.99 -0.74
C PRO A 40 -19.32 -3.22 -2.07
N MET A 41 -19.63 -1.92 -2.00
CA MET A 41 -19.83 -1.09 -3.19
C MET A 41 -18.53 -0.54 -3.78
N VAL A 42 -17.40 -0.70 -3.10
CA VAL A 42 -16.07 -0.25 -3.56
C VAL A 42 -15.29 -1.44 -4.09
N ASP A 43 -14.74 -1.35 -5.30
CA ASP A 43 -13.87 -2.39 -5.86
C ASP A 43 -12.45 -2.27 -5.31
N VAL A 44 -12.03 -3.21 -4.47
CA VAL A 44 -10.68 -3.25 -3.90
C VAL A 44 -9.79 -4.15 -4.75
N LYS A 45 -8.78 -3.57 -5.39
CA LYS A 45 -7.77 -4.32 -6.17
C LYS A 45 -6.46 -4.42 -5.42
N VAL A 46 -5.78 -5.56 -5.57
CA VAL A 46 -4.45 -5.83 -5.02
C VAL A 46 -3.41 -5.92 -6.11
N ASP A 47 -2.23 -5.41 -5.81
CA ASP A 47 -1.03 -5.49 -6.62
C ASP A 47 0.11 -5.93 -5.71
N THR A 48 0.80 -7.02 -6.07
CA THR A 48 1.84 -7.63 -5.24
C THR A 48 3.25 -7.26 -5.72
N GLU A 49 3.36 -6.42 -6.73
CA GLU A 49 4.65 -5.96 -7.21
C GLU A 49 5.22 -4.83 -6.34
N ASP A 50 6.53 -4.66 -6.45
CA ASP A 50 7.27 -3.60 -5.79
C ASP A 50 6.98 -2.24 -6.48
N ILE A 51 6.70 -1.23 -5.67
CA ILE A 51 6.47 0.15 -6.13
C ILE A 51 7.67 0.71 -6.91
N GLU A 52 8.89 0.28 -6.58
CA GLU A 52 10.09 0.73 -7.26
C GLU A 52 10.13 0.31 -8.74
N LYS A 53 9.48 -0.82 -9.04
CA LYS A 53 9.41 -1.42 -10.38
C LYS A 53 8.26 -0.85 -11.21
N LYS A 54 7.35 -0.07 -10.60
CA LYS A 54 6.20 0.49 -11.32
C LYS A 54 6.63 1.65 -12.23
N PRO A 55 6.16 1.66 -13.50
CA PRO A 55 6.42 2.76 -14.41
C PRO A 55 5.63 4.01 -14.00
N GLU A 56 6.06 5.20 -14.44
CA GLU A 56 5.32 6.45 -14.16
C GLU A 56 3.85 6.38 -14.62
N SER A 57 3.59 5.68 -15.72
CA SER A 57 2.25 5.48 -16.30
C SER A 57 1.30 4.68 -15.41
N PHE A 58 1.81 3.99 -14.38
CA PHE A 58 0.98 3.37 -13.37
C PHE A 58 0.31 4.44 -12.49
N PHE A 59 1.09 5.43 -12.04
CA PHE A 59 0.60 6.46 -11.13
C PHE A 59 -0.43 7.37 -11.78
N THR A 60 -0.32 7.62 -13.10
CA THR A 60 -1.26 8.43 -13.87
C THR A 60 -2.67 7.85 -13.96
N GLN A 61 -2.89 6.62 -13.48
CA GLN A 61 -4.21 5.97 -13.44
C GLN A 61 -5.02 6.35 -12.18
N PHE A 62 -4.42 7.09 -11.24
CA PHE A 62 -5.03 7.41 -9.95
C PHE A 62 -5.20 8.92 -9.76
N ASP A 63 -6.31 9.32 -9.13
CA ASP A 63 -6.55 10.71 -8.73
C ASP A 63 -5.77 11.12 -7.47
N ALA A 64 -5.47 10.13 -6.61
CA ALA A 64 -4.72 10.31 -5.38
C ALA A 64 -3.87 9.08 -5.06
N VAL A 65 -2.68 9.33 -4.51
CA VAL A 65 -1.72 8.31 -4.09
C VAL A 65 -1.37 8.54 -2.63
N CYS A 66 -1.53 7.49 -1.81
CA CYS A 66 -1.14 7.48 -0.40
C CYS A 66 0.00 6.47 -0.20
N LEU A 67 1.14 6.93 0.32
CA LEU A 67 2.29 6.08 0.63
C LEU A 67 2.55 5.98 2.13
N THR A 68 2.75 4.76 2.59
CA THR A 68 3.12 4.43 3.98
C THR A 68 4.29 3.45 3.97
N CYS A 69 5.13 3.48 5.01
CA CYS A 69 6.22 2.53 5.21
C CYS A 69 7.17 2.39 3.99
N CYS A 70 7.42 3.48 3.25
CA CYS A 70 8.29 3.48 2.08
C CYS A 70 9.62 4.17 2.39
N SER A 71 10.69 3.81 1.68
CA SER A 71 11.97 4.52 1.81
C SER A 71 11.84 5.98 1.36
N ARG A 72 12.69 6.85 1.90
CA ARG A 72 12.69 8.28 1.53
C ARG A 72 12.87 8.49 0.03
N ASP A 73 13.73 7.70 -0.61
CA ASP A 73 14.01 7.82 -2.04
C ASP A 73 12.77 7.49 -2.88
N VAL A 74 12.00 6.47 -2.48
CA VAL A 74 10.73 6.13 -3.12
C VAL A 74 9.70 7.23 -2.92
N ILE A 75 9.57 7.75 -1.69
CA ILE A 75 8.63 8.83 -1.39
C ILE A 75 8.91 10.04 -2.29
N VAL A 76 10.17 10.48 -2.38
CA VAL A 76 10.56 11.63 -3.22
C VAL A 76 10.30 11.35 -4.70
N LYS A 77 10.65 10.15 -5.19
CA LYS A 77 10.42 9.76 -6.58
C LYS A 77 8.93 9.81 -6.93
N VAL A 78 8.07 9.22 -6.08
CA VAL A 78 6.62 9.17 -6.34
C VAL A 78 5.97 10.54 -6.17
N ASP A 79 6.41 11.35 -5.21
CA ASP A 79 5.95 12.73 -5.04
C ASP A 79 6.21 13.57 -6.30
N GLN A 80 7.41 13.48 -6.88
CA GLN A 80 7.76 14.17 -8.13
C GLN A 80 6.88 13.72 -9.31
N ILE A 81 6.63 12.42 -9.44
CA ILE A 81 5.74 11.86 -10.48
C ILE A 81 4.32 12.38 -10.27
N CYS A 82 3.81 12.36 -9.04
CA CYS A 82 2.46 12.81 -8.72
C CYS A 82 2.29 14.30 -8.99
N HIS A 83 3.24 15.13 -8.53
CA HIS A 83 3.22 16.58 -8.71
C HIS A 83 3.24 16.97 -10.19
N LYS A 84 4.10 16.33 -11.00
CA LYS A 84 4.20 16.56 -12.45
C LYS A 84 2.88 16.25 -13.18
N ASN A 85 2.13 15.27 -12.70
CA ASN A 85 0.88 14.82 -13.32
C ASN A 85 -0.38 15.38 -12.62
N SER A 86 -0.22 16.34 -11.69
CA SER A 86 -1.33 16.93 -10.92
C SER A 86 -2.15 15.92 -10.09
N ILE A 87 -1.50 14.86 -9.63
CA ILE A 87 -2.08 13.81 -8.78
C ILE A 87 -1.89 14.22 -7.32
N LYS A 88 -2.92 14.03 -6.49
CA LYS A 88 -2.84 14.34 -5.06
C LYS A 88 -1.95 13.31 -4.36
N PHE A 89 -0.94 13.78 -3.63
CA PHE A 89 0.01 12.91 -2.93
C PHE A 89 -0.08 13.08 -1.42
N PHE A 90 -0.11 11.95 -0.70
CA PHE A 90 -0.08 11.90 0.75
C PHE A 90 0.94 10.87 1.19
N THR A 91 1.72 11.20 2.22
CA THR A 91 2.62 10.22 2.85
C THR A 91 2.62 10.39 4.36
N GLY A 92 2.76 9.28 5.08
CA GLY A 92 2.83 9.26 6.52
C GLY A 92 3.50 7.98 7.01
N ASP A 93 4.27 8.09 8.09
CA ASP A 93 4.96 6.97 8.70
C ASP A 93 4.87 7.06 10.23
N VAL A 94 4.94 5.91 10.91
CA VAL A 94 4.78 5.79 12.36
C VAL A 94 6.01 5.11 12.95
N PHE A 95 6.77 5.86 13.75
CA PHE A 95 7.98 5.39 14.42
C PHE A 95 7.72 5.13 15.90
N GLY A 96 6.91 4.11 16.21
CA GLY A 96 6.66 3.64 17.59
C GLY A 96 6.42 4.75 18.62
N TYR A 97 6.86 4.52 19.86
CA TYR A 97 7.17 5.59 20.80
C TYR A 97 8.66 5.85 20.70
N HIS A 98 9.08 7.11 20.59
CA HIS A 98 10.48 7.51 20.75
C HIS A 98 11.09 6.93 22.04
#